data_AF-A0A954BVI0-F1
#
_entry.id   AF-A0A954BVI0-F1
#
_cell.length_a   1.000
_cell.length_b   1.000
_cell.length_c   1.000
_cell.angle_alpha   90.00
_cell.angle_beta   90.00
_cell.angle_gamma   90.00
#
_symmetry.space_group_name_H-M   'P 1'
#
loop_
_entity.id
_entity.type
_entity.pdbx_description
1 polymer ?
#
loop_
_entity_poly.entity_id
_entity_poly.type
_entity_poly.pdbx_seq_one_letter_code
_entity_poly.pdbx_strand_id
1 'polypeptide(L)'
;MGSTYYSVHVHVIFTCKDRRPLITPDIQSRIHKYISGICRKRDCHLVEGGGVDNHLHLLIGLSMTNAIADLLRDIKANSSRWVHETWPKQEFGWQDGYAAFSVSASMIARTRKYIRNQEEHHKKHSLEDELDGFLKMHGMVLNEDGSVSRAPLPEPDDSAAPDGAQDDGSD
;
A
#
# COMPACT_ATOMS: atom_id res chain seq x y z
N MET A 1 8.59 -10.84 32.61
CA MET A 1 9.23 -10.21 31.44
C MET A 1 8.13 -9.60 30.59
N GLY A 2 8.29 -8.35 30.12
CA GLY A 2 7.33 -7.75 29.20
C GLY A 2 7.62 -8.22 27.77
N SER A 3 6.59 -8.69 27.08
CA SER A 3 6.65 -9.03 25.65
C SER A 3 6.01 -7.91 24.83
N THR A 4 6.56 -7.61 23.66
CA THR A 4 5.99 -6.63 22.72
C THR A 4 5.27 -7.35 21.59
N TYR A 5 4.00 -7.03 21.39
CA TYR A 5 3.17 -7.57 20.33
C TYR A 5 2.67 -6.43 19.45
N TYR A 6 2.70 -6.63 18.13
CA TYR A 6 2.20 -5.65 17.17
C TYR A 6 1.72 -6.34 15.89
N SER A 7 0.75 -5.72 15.23
CA SER A 7 0.29 -6.10 13.90
C SER A 7 -0.02 -4.82 13.13
N VAL A 8 0.98 -4.32 12.42
CA VAL A 8 0.88 -3.06 11.67
C VAL A 8 1.02 -3.38 10.20
N HIS A 9 -0.09 -3.33 9.48
CA HIS A 9 -0.15 -3.54 8.04
C HIS A 9 -0.60 -2.26 7.36
N VAL A 10 0.05 -1.92 6.24
CA VAL A 10 -0.28 -0.75 5.46
C VAL A 10 -0.42 -1.13 4.00
N HIS A 11 -1.54 -0.73 3.40
CA HIS A 11 -1.76 -0.76 1.97
C HIS A 11 -1.25 0.55 1.38
N VAL A 12 -0.23 0.44 0.54
CA VAL A 12 0.41 1.58 -0.13
C VAL A 12 0.07 1.56 -1.61
N ILE A 13 -0.17 2.74 -2.17
CA ILE A 13 -0.39 2.97 -3.60
C ILE A 13 0.54 4.10 -4.05
N PHE A 14 1.29 3.89 -5.13
CA PHE A 14 2.02 4.98 -5.79
C PHE A 14 2.15 4.74 -7.29
N THR A 15 2.23 5.83 -8.05
CA THR A 15 2.24 5.81 -9.51
C THR A 15 3.63 5.99 -10.07
N CYS A 16 3.82 5.58 -11.32
CA CYS A 16 4.88 6.05 -12.18
C CYS A 16 4.81 7.57 -12.33
N LYS A 17 5.96 8.17 -12.68
CA LYS A 17 6.08 9.60 -12.95
C LYS A 17 5.10 10.01 -14.05
N ASP A 18 4.38 11.10 -13.80
CA ASP A 18 3.33 11.64 -14.68
C ASP A 18 2.24 10.62 -15.04
N ARG A 19 2.04 9.59 -14.20
CA ARG A 19 1.14 8.44 -14.42
C ARG A 19 1.38 7.71 -15.74
N ARG A 20 2.60 7.81 -16.31
CA ARG A 20 2.97 7.11 -17.55
C ARG A 20 2.98 5.59 -17.34
N PRO A 21 2.63 4.77 -18.34
CA PRO A 21 2.67 3.31 -18.26
C PRO A 21 4.12 2.79 -18.42
N LEU A 22 4.95 2.99 -17.39
CA LEU A 22 6.40 2.70 -17.45
C LEU A 22 6.76 1.31 -16.93
N ILE A 23 5.82 0.59 -16.31
CA ILE A 23 6.00 -0.79 -15.83
C ILE A 23 5.69 -1.73 -16.99
N THR A 24 6.72 -2.06 -17.76
CA THR A 24 6.61 -3.03 -18.87
C THR A 24 6.39 -4.45 -18.32
N PRO A 25 5.92 -5.41 -19.15
CA PRO A 25 5.77 -6.81 -18.72
C PRO A 25 7.05 -7.41 -18.13
N ASP A 26 8.22 -7.06 -18.69
CA ASP A 26 9.52 -7.50 -18.19
C ASP A 26 9.81 -6.96 -16.78
N ILE A 27 9.45 -5.70 -16.51
CA ILE A 27 9.58 -5.08 -15.20
C ILE A 27 8.56 -5.68 -14.22
N GLN A 28 7.29 -5.78 -14.62
CA GLN A 28 6.18 -6.30 -13.81
C GLN A 28 6.48 -7.70 -13.25
N SER A 29 7.07 -8.57 -14.09
CA SER A 29 7.41 -9.94 -13.70
C SER A 29 8.44 -10.05 -12.56
N ARG A 30 9.21 -8.98 -12.30
CA ARG A 30 10.36 -9.00 -11.38
C ARG A 30 10.28 -7.96 -10.27
N ILE A 31 9.55 -6.86 -10.47
CA ILE A 31 9.59 -5.69 -9.57
C ILE A 31 9.12 -6.03 -8.16
N HIS A 32 8.04 -6.81 -8.01
CA HIS A 32 7.52 -7.22 -6.70
C HIS A 32 8.53 -8.05 -5.90
N LYS A 33 9.25 -8.95 -6.58
CA LYS A 33 10.33 -9.75 -5.97
C LYS A 33 11.49 -8.86 -5.51
N TYR A 34 11.84 -7.86 -6.31
CA TYR A 34 12.88 -6.89 -5.96
C TYR A 34 12.47 -6.03 -4.76
N ILE A 35 11.25 -5.47 -4.77
CA ILE A 35 10.66 -4.72 -3.66
C ILE A 35 10.60 -5.55 -2.38
N SER A 36 10.21 -6.82 -2.48
CA SER A 36 10.22 -7.76 -1.35
C SER A 36 11.61 -7.88 -0.70
N GLY A 37 12.68 -7.82 -1.50
CA GLY A 37 14.06 -7.76 -1.00
C GLY A 37 14.39 -6.47 -0.25
N ILE A 38 13.89 -5.33 -0.73
CA ILE A 38 14.04 -4.04 -0.04
C ILE A 38 13.30 -4.06 1.30
N CYS A 39 12.05 -4.52 1.32
CA CYS A 39 11.28 -4.65 2.56
C CYS A 39 12.03 -5.50 3.59
N ARG A 40 12.54 -6.67 3.20
CA ARG A 40 13.29 -7.54 4.11
C ARG A 40 14.54 -6.88 4.70
N LYS A 41 15.28 -6.09 3.91
CA LYS A 41 16.46 -5.35 4.39
C LYS A 41 16.11 -4.25 5.40
N ARG A 42 14.83 -3.84 5.46
CA ARG A 42 14.28 -2.85 6.38
C ARG A 42 13.50 -3.50 7.53
N ASP A 43 13.64 -4.80 7.72
CA ASP A 43 12.87 -5.60 8.70
C ASP A 43 11.34 -5.54 8.49
N CYS A 44 10.90 -5.18 7.29
CA CYS A 44 9.50 -5.18 6.86
C CYS A 44 9.21 -6.39 5.97
N HIS A 45 7.93 -6.70 5.76
CA HIS A 45 7.51 -7.80 4.91
C HIS A 45 6.54 -7.33 3.83
N LEU A 46 6.85 -7.59 2.56
CA LEU A 46 5.87 -7.44 1.48
C LEU A 46 4.93 -8.65 1.51
N VAL A 47 3.72 -8.45 2.02
CA VAL A 47 2.68 -9.48 2.15
C VAL A 47 2.03 -9.78 0.79
N GLU A 48 1.81 -8.75 -0.01
CA GLU A 48 1.28 -8.86 -1.37
C GLU A 48 1.71 -7.65 -2.20
N GLY A 49 2.05 -7.90 -3.47
CA GLY A 49 2.37 -6.86 -4.44
C GLY A 49 1.59 -7.09 -5.72
N GLY A 50 1.02 -6.02 -6.28
CA GLY A 50 0.27 -6.03 -7.52
C GLY A 50 0.18 -4.63 -8.10
N GLY A 51 -0.74 -4.43 -9.05
CA GLY A 51 -0.90 -3.18 -9.79
C GLY A 51 -0.80 -3.41 -11.29
N VAL A 52 -0.75 -2.32 -12.04
CA VAL A 52 -0.78 -2.31 -13.51
C VAL A 52 0.40 -1.51 -14.06
N ASP A 53 0.40 -1.23 -15.37
CA ASP A 53 1.51 -0.63 -16.10
C ASP A 53 1.93 0.77 -15.60
N ASN A 54 1.06 1.50 -14.90
CA ASN A 54 1.34 2.86 -14.43
C ASN A 54 1.36 3.03 -12.90
N HIS A 55 1.02 2.04 -12.08
CA HIS A 55 1.07 2.14 -10.61
C HIS A 55 1.13 0.79 -9.91
N LEU A 56 1.58 0.80 -8.65
CA LEU A 56 1.67 -0.39 -7.81
C LEU A 56 0.79 -0.28 -6.55
N HIS A 57 0.27 -1.42 -6.13
CA HIS A 57 -0.30 -1.65 -4.81
C HIS A 57 0.59 -2.60 -4.02
N LEU A 58 0.93 -2.21 -2.79
CA LEU A 58 1.73 -3.02 -1.88
C LEU A 58 1.01 -3.15 -0.55
N LEU A 59 0.81 -4.38 -0.07
CA LEU A 59 0.45 -4.64 1.32
C LEU A 59 1.71 -4.99 2.09
N ILE A 60 2.08 -4.14 3.04
CA ILE A 60 3.35 -4.27 3.78
C ILE A 60 3.05 -4.46 5.26
N GLY A 61 3.61 -5.51 5.86
CA GLY A 61 3.79 -5.62 7.31
C GLY A 61 4.99 -4.79 7.73
N LEU A 62 4.75 -3.73 8.50
CA LEU A 62 5.79 -2.78 8.91
C LEU A 62 6.48 -3.22 10.19
N SER A 63 7.79 -3.02 10.26
CA SER A 63 8.53 -3.06 11.53
C SER A 63 8.17 -1.84 12.40
N MET A 64 8.20 -2.04 13.72
CA MET A 64 7.95 -0.99 14.72
C MET A 64 8.98 0.16 14.67
N THR A 65 10.16 -0.06 14.07
CA THR A 65 11.26 0.92 14.02
C THR A 65 11.33 1.68 12.71
N ASN A 66 10.42 1.42 11.76
CA ASN A 66 10.46 2.03 10.43
C ASN A 66 9.35 3.04 10.24
N ALA A 67 9.74 4.28 9.89
CA ALA A 67 8.79 5.23 9.33
C ALA A 67 8.38 4.80 7.91
N ILE A 68 7.09 4.89 7.61
CA ILE A 68 6.55 4.55 6.28
C ILE A 68 7.24 5.37 5.19
N ALA A 69 7.45 6.66 5.43
CA ALA A 69 8.11 7.56 4.49
C ALA A 69 9.52 7.08 4.12
N ASP A 70 10.32 6.63 5.10
CA ASP A 70 11.67 6.14 4.86
C ASP A 70 11.66 4.84 4.05
N LEU A 71 10.76 3.91 4.40
CA LEU A 71 10.60 2.66 3.65
C LEU A 71 10.21 2.94 2.20
N LEU A 72 9.25 3.83 1.96
CA LEU A 72 8.78 4.14 0.61
C LEU A 72 9.80 4.92 -0.21
N ARG A 73 10.57 5.82 0.42
CA ARG A 73 11.74 6.43 -0.20
C ARG A 73 12.73 5.37 -0.67
N ASP A 74 13.08 4.42 0.21
CA ASP A 74 14.05 3.36 -0.11
C ASP A 74 13.49 2.40 -1.18
N ILE A 75 12.20 2.06 -1.15
CA ILE A 75 11.53 1.26 -2.18
C ILE A 75 11.60 1.96 -3.54
N LYS A 76 11.16 3.21 -3.61
CA LYS A 76 11.06 3.97 -4.86
C LYS A 76 12.46 4.22 -5.45
N ALA A 77 13.40 4.72 -4.65
CA ALA A 77 14.75 5.02 -5.13
C ALA A 77 15.51 3.77 -5.59
N ASN A 78 15.51 2.69 -4.81
CA ASN A 78 16.28 1.50 -5.14
C ASN A 78 15.64 0.70 -6.29
N SER A 79 14.31 0.69 -6.41
CA SER A 79 13.63 0.04 -7.54
C SER A 79 13.82 0.82 -8.84
N SER A 80 13.76 2.16 -8.82
CA SER A 80 14.09 2.95 -10.01
C SER A 80 15.52 2.73 -10.46
N ARG A 81 16.49 2.75 -9.54
CA ARG A 81 17.89 2.44 -9.85
C ARG A 81 18.04 1.07 -10.49
N TRP A 82 17.43 0.05 -9.89
CA TRP A 82 17.48 -1.32 -10.43
C TRP A 82 16.89 -1.44 -11.84
N VAL A 83 15.79 -0.72 -12.12
CA VAL A 83 15.22 -0.69 -13.48
C VAL A 83 16.20 -0.06 -14.45
N HIS A 84 16.83 1.07 -14.12
CA HIS A 84 17.83 1.71 -15.00
C HIS A 84 19.09 0.85 -15.20
N GLU A 85 19.53 0.12 -14.18
CA GLU A 85 20.67 -0.81 -14.28
C GLU A 85 20.33 -2.04 -15.13
N THR A 86 19.10 -2.55 -15.03
CA THR A 86 18.66 -3.76 -15.73
C THR A 86 18.22 -3.47 -17.16
N TRP A 87 17.59 -2.33 -17.40
CA TRP A 87 17.11 -1.86 -18.70
C TRP A 87 17.55 -0.41 -18.95
N PRO A 88 18.81 -0.17 -19.37
CA PRO A 88 19.39 1.18 -19.46
C PRO A 88 18.70 2.13 -20.44
N LYS A 89 17.91 1.61 -21.39
CA LYS A 89 17.15 2.40 -22.35
C LYS A 89 15.75 2.77 -21.86
N GLN A 90 15.30 2.20 -20.74
CA GLN A 90 13.97 2.47 -20.21
C GLN A 90 13.98 3.80 -19.45
N GLU A 91 13.16 4.75 -19.89
CA GLU A 91 12.80 5.88 -19.05
C GLU A 91 11.87 5.41 -17.94
N PHE A 92 12.38 5.30 -16.73
CA PHE A 92 11.61 4.86 -15.57
C PHE A 92 11.73 5.83 -14.40
N GLY A 93 10.65 6.01 -13.65
CA GLY A 93 10.63 6.82 -12.44
C GLY A 93 9.27 6.75 -11.77
N TRP A 94 9.25 6.94 -10.46
CA TRP A 94 8.03 7.04 -9.67
C TRP A 94 7.62 8.50 -9.51
N GLN A 95 6.33 8.75 -9.29
CA GLN A 95 5.82 10.04 -8.81
C GLN A 95 6.35 10.30 -7.39
N ASP A 96 6.45 11.55 -6.94
CA ASP A 96 6.96 11.86 -5.58
C ASP A 96 6.01 11.40 -4.47
N GLY A 97 4.70 11.62 -4.65
CA GLY A 97 3.66 11.25 -3.68
C GLY A 97 3.40 9.74 -3.57
N TYR A 98 2.62 9.38 -2.54
CA TYR A 98 2.05 8.05 -2.33
C TYR A 98 0.80 8.16 -1.45
N ALA A 99 -0.09 7.18 -1.55
CA ALA A 99 -1.18 6.96 -0.59
C ALA A 99 -0.80 5.79 0.33
N ALA A 100 -1.17 5.88 1.60
CA ALA A 100 -0.88 4.86 2.59
C ALA A 100 -2.04 4.73 3.58
N PHE A 101 -2.58 3.52 3.70
CA PHE A 101 -3.78 3.23 4.50
C PHE A 101 -3.53 2.05 5.43
N SER A 102 -3.87 2.19 6.71
CA SER A 102 -3.76 1.09 7.68
C SER A 102 -4.75 -0.03 7.34
N VAL A 103 -4.31 -1.27 7.49
CA VAL A 103 -5.12 -2.48 7.27
C VAL A 103 -5.17 -3.28 8.56
N SER A 104 -6.37 -3.54 9.07
CA SER A 104 -6.57 -4.41 10.22
C SER A 104 -6.21 -5.86 9.87
N ALA A 105 -5.82 -6.65 10.88
CA ALA A 105 -5.48 -8.06 10.69
C ALA A 105 -6.62 -8.86 10.03
N SER A 106 -7.87 -8.58 10.40
CA SER A 106 -9.08 -9.20 9.83
C SER A 106 -9.26 -8.92 8.34
N MET A 107 -8.72 -7.81 7.84
CA MET A 107 -8.88 -7.39 6.44
C MET A 107 -7.74 -7.85 5.53
N ILE A 108 -6.64 -8.39 6.08
CA ILE A 108 -5.45 -8.81 5.30
C ILE A 108 -5.83 -9.72 4.14
N ALA A 109 -6.61 -10.79 4.39
CA ALA A 109 -6.96 -11.75 3.34
C ALA A 109 -7.73 -11.09 2.18
N ARG A 110 -8.65 -10.18 2.50
CA ARG A 110 -9.43 -9.41 1.51
C ARG A 110 -8.53 -8.46 0.73
N THR A 111 -7.65 -7.73 1.41
CA THR A 111 -6.71 -6.80 0.76
C THR A 111 -5.73 -7.53 -0.15
N ARG A 112 -5.22 -8.70 0.25
CA ARG A 112 -4.37 -9.53 -0.63
C ARG A 112 -5.11 -9.96 -1.90
N LYS A 113 -6.35 -10.43 -1.75
CA LYS A 113 -7.18 -10.81 -2.90
C LYS A 113 -7.44 -9.60 -3.81
N TYR A 114 -7.68 -8.43 -3.24
CA TYR A 114 -7.86 -7.19 -3.99
C TYR A 114 -6.62 -6.86 -4.84
N ILE A 115 -5.45 -6.82 -4.22
CA ILE A 115 -4.17 -6.49 -4.89
C ILE A 115 -3.86 -7.45 -6.04
N ARG A 116 -4.09 -8.75 -5.87
CA ARG A 116 -3.86 -9.74 -6.94
C ARG A 116 -4.74 -9.56 -8.16
N ASN A 117 -5.93 -8.98 -7.99
CA ASN A 117 -6.92 -8.83 -9.07
C ASN A 117 -6.88 -7.43 -9.71
N GLN A 118 -5.81 -6.67 -9.48
CA GLN A 118 -5.70 -5.28 -9.96
C GLN A 118 -5.76 -5.13 -11.48
N GLU A 119 -5.12 -6.03 -12.23
CA GLU A 119 -5.22 -6.04 -13.70
C GLU A 119 -6.68 -6.17 -14.17
N GLU A 120 -7.47 -6.98 -13.47
CA GLU A 120 -8.88 -7.22 -13.81
C GLU A 120 -9.80 -6.11 -13.33
N HIS A 121 -9.47 -5.49 -12.19
CA HIS A 121 -10.16 -4.31 -11.65
C HIS A 121 -10.04 -3.12 -12.61
N HIS A 122 -8.84 -2.85 -13.11
CA HIS A 122 -8.57 -1.73 -14.02
C HIS A 122 -9.07 -1.91 -15.45
N LYS A 123 -9.66 -3.06 -15.79
CA LYS A 123 -10.49 -3.19 -16.99
C LYS A 123 -11.78 -2.39 -16.92
N LYS A 124 -12.21 -1.99 -15.71
CA LYS A 124 -13.50 -1.33 -15.45
C LYS A 124 -13.42 -0.06 -14.62
N HIS A 125 -12.35 0.13 -13.86
CA HIS A 125 -12.19 1.23 -12.92
C HIS A 125 -10.91 2.00 -13.19
N SER A 126 -10.97 3.33 -13.11
CA SER A 126 -9.78 4.18 -13.22
C SER A 126 -9.01 4.23 -11.89
N LEU A 127 -7.75 4.67 -11.93
CA LEU A 127 -6.99 4.93 -10.70
C LEU A 127 -7.63 6.06 -9.88
N GLU A 128 -8.22 7.04 -10.57
CA GLU A 128 -8.90 8.18 -9.94
C GLU A 128 -10.12 7.71 -9.13
N ASP A 129 -10.97 6.85 -9.70
CA ASP A 129 -12.12 6.26 -9.00
C ASP A 129 -11.68 5.43 -7.79
N GLU A 130 -10.60 4.67 -7.97
CA GLU A 130 -10.04 3.81 -6.93
C GLU A 130 -9.52 4.63 -5.74
N LEU A 131 -8.71 5.66 -6.02
CA LEU A 131 -8.17 6.56 -5.00
C LEU A 131 -9.29 7.29 -4.27
N ASP A 132 -10.31 7.81 -4.98
CA ASP A 132 -11.48 8.44 -4.36
C ASP A 132 -12.21 7.46 -3.42
N GLY A 133 -12.40 6.22 -3.85
CA GLY A 133 -12.97 5.15 -3.03
C GLY A 133 -12.16 4.89 -1.76
N PHE A 134 -10.83 4.83 -1.85
CA PHE A 134 -9.95 4.67 -0.69
C PHE A 134 -9.98 5.89 0.24
N LEU A 135 -9.93 7.11 -0.30
CA LEU A 135 -10.00 8.33 0.51
C LEU A 135 -11.30 8.33 1.34
N LYS A 136 -12.45 8.07 0.70
CA LYS A 136 -13.75 7.97 1.38
C LYS A 136 -13.77 6.88 2.44
N MET A 137 -13.30 5.68 2.10
CA MET A 137 -13.27 4.53 3.02
C MET A 137 -12.44 4.82 4.29
N HIS A 138 -11.39 5.62 4.16
CA HIS A 138 -10.48 5.97 5.25
C HIS A 138 -10.77 7.34 5.87
N GLY A 139 -11.95 7.93 5.60
CA GLY A 139 -12.36 9.21 6.19
C GLY A 139 -11.44 10.36 5.78
N MET A 140 -11.03 10.41 4.53
CA MET A 140 -10.25 11.51 3.95
C MET A 140 -11.06 12.25 2.88
N VAL A 141 -10.77 13.55 2.75
CA VAL A 141 -11.43 14.46 1.83
C VAL A 141 -10.39 14.99 0.84
N LEU A 142 -10.71 14.89 -0.45
CA LEU A 142 -9.98 15.58 -1.51
C LEU A 142 -10.54 17.00 -1.64
N ASN A 143 -9.69 18.00 -1.41
CA ASN A 143 -10.05 19.41 -1.49
C ASN A 143 -9.94 19.91 -2.95
N GLU A 144 -10.60 21.03 -3.26
CA GLU A 144 -10.60 21.63 -4.61
C GLU A 144 -9.20 22.02 -5.10
N ASP A 145 -8.29 22.34 -4.19
CA ASP A 145 -6.88 22.66 -4.49
C ASP A 145 -5.99 21.41 -4.72
N GLY A 146 -6.59 20.22 -4.66
CA GLY A 146 -5.90 18.93 -4.84
C GLY A 146 -5.21 18.40 -3.57
N SER A 147 -5.28 19.12 -2.44
CA SER A 147 -4.79 18.62 -1.16
C SER A 147 -5.73 17.57 -0.55
N VAL A 148 -5.20 16.70 0.31
CA VAL A 148 -5.99 15.70 1.04
C VAL A 148 -5.96 16.01 2.53
N SER A 149 -7.13 16.08 3.15
CA SER A 149 -7.31 16.31 4.58
C SER A 149 -8.07 15.16 5.24
N ARG A 150 -7.95 15.03 6.56
CA ARG A 150 -8.75 14.07 7.33
C ARG A 150 -10.13 14.67 7.58
N ALA A 151 -11.17 13.87 7.36
CA ALA A 151 -12.50 14.19 7.85
C ALA A 151 -12.49 14.16 9.40
N PRO A 152 -13.36 14.94 10.06
CA PRO A 152 -13.63 14.77 11.48
C PRO A 152 -13.99 13.31 11.78
N LEU A 153 -13.48 12.78 12.89
CA LEU A 153 -13.90 11.46 13.33
C LEU A 153 -15.41 11.50 13.62
N PRO A 154 -16.17 10.47 13.21
CA PRO A 154 -17.57 10.37 13.61
C PRO A 154 -17.65 10.33 15.14
N GLU A 155 -18.67 10.99 15.71
CA GLU A 155 -18.97 10.86 17.13
C GLU A 155 -19.20 9.37 17.45
N PRO A 156 -18.71 8.87 18.59
CA PRO A 156 -18.93 7.49 18.99
C PRO A 156 -20.44 7.22 19.09
N ASP A 157 -20.88 6.13 18.44
CA ASP A 157 -22.23 5.63 18.61
C ASP A 157 -22.28 4.77 19.88
N ASP A 158 -22.65 5.40 21.00
CA ASP A 158 -22.80 4.73 22.31
C ASP A 158 -23.85 3.60 22.31
N SER A 159 -24.63 3.43 21.22
CA SER A 159 -25.58 2.34 21.07
C SER A 159 -24.98 1.07 20.46
N ALA A 160 -23.76 1.13 19.91
CA ALA A 160 -23.07 -0.02 19.36
C ALA A 160 -22.41 -0.85 20.49
N ALA A 161 -22.92 -2.07 20.73
CA ALA A 161 -22.31 -2.99 21.69
C ALA A 161 -20.85 -3.27 21.31
N PRO A 162 -19.91 -3.37 22.28
CA PRO A 162 -18.53 -3.73 21.98
C PRO A 162 -18.50 -5.09 21.31
N ASP A 163 -17.85 -5.15 20.14
CA ASP A 163 -17.67 -6.38 19.38
C ASP A 163 -16.89 -7.35 20.26
N GLY A 164 -17.56 -8.43 20.68
CA GLY A 164 -17.11 -9.30 21.75
C GLY A 164 -15.76 -9.93 21.43
N ALA A 165 -14.73 -9.53 22.17
CA ALA A 165 -13.55 -10.36 22.36
C ALA A 165 -14.03 -11.65 23.04
N GLN A 166 -14.18 -12.72 22.27
CA GLN A 166 -14.39 -14.05 22.83
C GLN A 166 -13.14 -14.40 23.65
N ASP A 167 -13.30 -14.37 24.97
CA ASP A 167 -12.40 -14.95 25.94
C ASP A 167 -12.46 -16.47 25.78
N ASP A 168 -11.49 -17.06 25.06
CA ASP A 168 -11.29 -18.50 25.00
C ASP A 168 -10.45 -18.96 26.19
N GLY A 169 -10.97 -18.71 27.39
CA GLY A 169 -10.52 -19.41 28.59
C GLY A 169 -10.72 -20.91 28.40
N SER A 170 -9.62 -21.65 28.25
CA SER A 170 -9.57 -23.08 28.52
C SER A 170 -8.41 -23.37 29.47
N ASP A 171 -8.82 -23.77 30.67
CA ASP A 171 -8.09 -24.53 31.70
C ASP A 171 -7.43 -25.79 31.10
#